data_AF-B8EPR0-F1
#
_entry.id   AF-B8EPR0-F1
#
_cell.length_a   1.000
_cell.length_b   1.000
_cell.length_c   1.000
_cell.angle_alpha   90.00
_cell.angle_beta   90.00
_cell.angle_gamma   90.00
#
_symmetry.space_group_name_H-M   'P 1'
#
loop_
_entity.id
_entity.type
_entity.pdbx_description
1 polymer ?
#
loop_
_entity_poly.entity_id
_entity_poly.type
_entity_poly.pdbx_seq_one_letter_code
_entity_poly.pdbx_strand_id
1 'polypeptide(L)'
;MSEATTGIKRRAPRKTQFDIAERERLRSALLGYSQKHGIGVPTLQVRIADATDRSPDLLPLKTLQRFLTGIGRTNDAFLIPCFQFAKSLPTQSETADIARELGSFFGLAGLQTNADQSGTSMVAAEQFAGRYAVTTRPPRPKKVRVFDIDDDGTLSLSYSHCEFESTGPGSQLKVREQVFNPAMVAATAPAGDAVVRHYFEGVVLVFDPLVFIVSRNVLTRLPKAYWLREFGNGLLMGCGMEASFLNDMDEPRPYSDPVDFAFERVPHEERS
;
A
#
# COMPACT_ATOMS: atom_id res chain seq x y z
N MET A 1 -54.40 0.09 33.29
CA MET A 1 -54.39 0.35 31.84
C MET A 1 -52.94 0.28 31.40
N SER A 2 -52.61 -0.73 30.60
CA SER A 2 -51.23 -1.18 30.33
C SER A 2 -50.50 -0.30 29.32
N GLU A 3 -49.28 0.11 29.65
CA GLU A 3 -48.34 0.74 28.74
C GLU A 3 -47.78 -0.29 27.75
N ALA A 4 -47.84 0.02 26.46
CA ALA A 4 -47.27 -0.79 25.39
C ALA A 4 -45.84 -0.33 25.10
N THR A 5 -44.84 -1.10 25.54
CA THR A 5 -43.44 -0.87 25.19
C THR A 5 -43.12 -1.52 23.83
N THR A 6 -43.08 -0.72 22.77
CA THR A 6 -42.59 -1.15 21.45
C THR A 6 -41.07 -1.34 21.48
N GLY A 7 -40.62 -2.60 21.48
CA GLY A 7 -39.20 -2.97 21.37
C GLY A 7 -38.65 -2.73 19.97
N ILE A 8 -37.70 -1.81 19.85
CA ILE A 8 -36.91 -1.58 18.63
C ILE A 8 -35.92 -2.75 18.47
N LYS A 9 -36.25 -3.71 17.60
CA LYS A 9 -35.32 -4.78 17.19
C LYS A 9 -34.16 -4.18 16.40
N ARG A 10 -32.98 -4.05 17.03
CA ARG A 10 -31.71 -3.75 16.35
C ARG A 10 -31.39 -4.87 15.36
N ARG A 11 -31.41 -4.57 14.05
CA ARG A 11 -30.94 -5.50 13.00
C ARG A 11 -29.42 -5.64 13.08
N ALA A 12 -28.94 -6.88 13.06
CA ALA A 12 -27.51 -7.20 12.97
C ALA A 12 -26.87 -6.58 11.71
N PRO A 13 -25.61 -6.13 11.78
CA PRO A 13 -24.90 -5.59 10.62
C PRO A 13 -24.71 -6.68 9.56
N ARG A 14 -25.22 -6.44 8.35
CA ARG A 14 -24.97 -7.32 7.20
C ARG A 14 -23.48 -7.23 6.87
N LYS A 15 -22.75 -8.35 6.98
CA LYS A 15 -21.39 -8.49 6.43
C LYS A 15 -21.48 -8.26 4.92
N THR A 16 -20.94 -7.15 4.44
CA THR A 16 -20.70 -6.92 3.01
C THR A 16 -19.55 -7.82 2.56
N GLN A 17 -19.68 -8.44 1.39
CA GLN A 17 -18.67 -9.33 0.83
C GLN A 17 -17.44 -8.56 0.34
N PHE A 18 -17.63 -7.32 -0.11
CA PHE A 18 -16.54 -6.44 -0.54
C PHE A 18 -16.39 -5.28 0.45
N ASP A 19 -15.20 -5.15 1.04
CA ASP A 19 -14.87 -3.99 1.84
C ASP A 19 -14.68 -2.72 0.98
N ILE A 20 -14.51 -1.58 1.63
CA ILE A 20 -14.36 -0.29 0.91
C ILE A 20 -13.09 -0.28 0.06
N ALA A 21 -11.99 -0.88 0.53
CA ALA A 21 -10.71 -0.90 -0.18
C ALA A 21 -10.74 -1.85 -1.39
N GLU A 22 -11.43 -2.98 -1.30
CA GLU A 22 -11.68 -3.90 -2.42
C GLU A 22 -12.55 -3.23 -3.49
N ARG A 23 -13.59 -2.50 -3.08
CA ARG A 23 -14.43 -1.71 -4.00
C ARG A 23 -13.61 -0.65 -4.74
N GLU A 24 -12.72 0.06 -4.05
CA GLU A 24 -11.85 1.07 -4.66
C GLU A 24 -10.82 0.46 -5.63
N ARG A 25 -10.21 -0.66 -5.23
CA ARG A 25 -9.29 -1.42 -6.10
C ARG A 25 -10.00 -1.90 -7.36
N LEU A 26 -11.20 -2.47 -7.21
CA LEU A 26 -12.00 -2.92 -8.32
C LEU A 26 -12.36 -1.77 -9.28
N ARG A 27 -12.79 -0.62 -8.73
CA ARG A 27 -13.06 0.58 -9.54
C ARG A 27 -11.83 1.03 -10.31
N SER A 28 -10.69 1.14 -9.63
CA SER A 28 -9.42 1.54 -10.25
C SER A 28 -9.03 0.62 -11.41
N ALA A 29 -9.12 -0.70 -11.22
CA ALA A 29 -8.79 -1.68 -12.24
C ALA A 29 -9.69 -1.55 -13.49
N LEU A 30 -10.99 -1.35 -13.29
CA LEU A 30 -11.94 -1.17 -14.39
C LEU A 30 -11.69 0.14 -15.16
N LEU A 31 -11.43 1.24 -14.46
CA LEU A 31 -11.10 2.52 -15.07
C LEU A 31 -9.79 2.44 -15.85
N GLY A 32 -8.75 1.82 -15.27
CA GLY A 32 -7.47 1.60 -15.94
C GLY A 32 -7.60 0.77 -17.21
N TYR A 33 -8.40 -0.30 -17.18
CA TYR A 33 -8.71 -1.07 -18.39
C TYR A 33 -9.43 -0.22 -19.44
N SER A 34 -10.46 0.53 -19.04
CA SER A 34 -11.22 1.41 -19.94
C SER A 34 -10.32 2.42 -20.66
N GLN A 35 -9.42 3.06 -19.91
CA GLN A 35 -8.47 4.04 -20.42
C GLN A 35 -7.44 3.39 -21.37
N LYS A 36 -6.85 2.27 -20.97
CA LYS A 36 -5.84 1.56 -21.77
C LYS A 36 -6.38 1.12 -23.13
N HIS A 37 -7.63 0.68 -23.17
CA HIS A 37 -8.27 0.21 -24.40
C HIS A 37 -9.07 1.29 -25.13
N GLY A 38 -9.13 2.52 -24.61
CA GLY A 38 -9.87 3.62 -25.23
C GLY A 38 -11.37 3.35 -25.36
N ILE A 39 -11.95 2.59 -24.43
CA ILE A 39 -13.35 2.17 -24.48
C ILE A 39 -14.22 2.95 -23.49
N GLY A 40 -15.50 3.12 -23.83
CA GLY A 40 -16.51 3.69 -22.94
C GLY A 40 -17.18 2.64 -22.04
N VAL A 41 -17.95 3.12 -21.06
CA VAL A 41 -18.67 2.26 -20.09
C VAL A 41 -19.62 1.23 -20.74
N PRO A 42 -20.36 1.55 -21.84
CA PRO A 42 -21.19 0.54 -22.52
C PRO A 42 -20.36 -0.62 -23.10
N THR A 43 -19.22 -0.31 -23.72
CA THR A 43 -18.32 -1.33 -24.24
C THR A 43 -17.67 -2.14 -23.12
N LEU A 44 -17.32 -1.49 -21.99
CA LEU A 44 -16.81 -2.17 -20.80
C LEU A 44 -17.85 -3.15 -20.22
N GLN A 45 -19.13 -2.80 -20.19
CA GLN A 45 -20.21 -3.68 -19.74
C GLN A 45 -20.26 -4.96 -20.58
N VAL A 46 -20.21 -4.84 -21.91
CA VAL A 46 -20.19 -5.99 -22.83
C VAL A 46 -18.96 -6.86 -22.57
N ARG A 47 -17.79 -6.26 -22.40
CA ARG A 47 -16.55 -7.01 -22.11
C ARG A 47 -16.60 -7.78 -20.79
N ILE A 48 -17.17 -7.20 -19.74
CA ILE A 48 -17.37 -7.89 -18.45
C ILE A 48 -18.36 -9.05 -18.62
N ALA A 49 -19.44 -8.82 -19.36
CA ALA A 49 -20.46 -9.83 -19.63
C ALA A 49 -19.87 -11.03 -20.41
N ASP A 50 -19.16 -10.76 -21.50
CA ASP A 50 -18.47 -11.77 -22.32
C ASP A 50 -17.46 -12.58 -21.50
N ALA A 51 -16.63 -11.91 -20.70
CA ALA A 51 -15.58 -12.55 -19.92
C ALA A 51 -16.11 -13.38 -18.73
N THR A 52 -17.35 -13.14 -18.32
CA THR A 52 -17.98 -13.86 -17.20
C THR A 52 -19.06 -14.83 -17.64
N ASP A 53 -19.23 -15.02 -18.96
CA ASP A 53 -20.28 -15.84 -19.59
C ASP A 53 -21.70 -15.46 -19.08
N ARG A 54 -21.98 -14.15 -19.08
CA ARG A 54 -23.25 -13.58 -18.61
C ARG A 54 -23.90 -12.69 -19.65
N SER A 55 -25.21 -12.53 -19.54
CA SER A 55 -25.92 -11.50 -20.32
C SER A 55 -25.51 -10.09 -19.86
N PRO A 56 -25.28 -9.14 -20.79
CA PRO A 56 -25.06 -7.72 -20.48
C PRO A 56 -26.18 -7.10 -19.63
N ASP A 57 -27.41 -7.60 -19.75
CA ASP A 57 -28.59 -7.10 -19.02
C ASP A 57 -28.48 -7.32 -17.50
N LEU A 58 -27.69 -8.31 -17.08
CA LEU A 58 -27.42 -8.60 -15.67
C LEU A 58 -26.43 -7.62 -15.02
N LEU A 59 -25.79 -6.76 -15.84
CA LEU A 59 -24.90 -5.70 -15.42
C LEU A 59 -25.51 -4.34 -15.81
N PRO A 60 -26.50 -3.81 -15.06
CA PRO A 60 -27.19 -2.59 -15.47
C PRO A 60 -26.20 -1.42 -15.69
N LEU A 61 -26.21 -0.86 -16.91
CA LEU A 61 -25.29 0.19 -17.33
C LEU A 61 -25.24 1.37 -16.36
N LYS A 62 -26.41 1.83 -15.90
CA LYS A 62 -26.52 2.95 -14.95
C LYS A 62 -25.88 2.62 -13.60
N THR A 63 -25.94 1.37 -13.16
CA THR A 63 -25.29 0.91 -11.92
C THR A 63 -23.78 0.83 -12.10
N LEU A 64 -23.31 0.35 -13.25
CA LEU A 64 -21.87 0.34 -13.58
C LEU A 64 -21.31 1.76 -13.62
N GLN A 65 -21.99 2.69 -14.32
CA GLN A 65 -21.61 4.09 -14.38
C GLN A 65 -21.53 4.72 -12.99
N ARG A 66 -22.57 4.54 -12.15
CA ARG A 66 -22.57 5.04 -10.77
C ARG A 66 -21.46 4.44 -9.92
N PHE A 67 -21.18 3.16 -10.09
CA PHE A 67 -20.07 2.51 -9.40
C PHE A 67 -18.74 3.12 -9.81
N LEU A 68 -18.50 3.31 -11.11
CA LEU A 68 -17.27 3.87 -11.65
C LEU A 68 -17.06 5.35 -11.28
N THR A 69 -18.13 6.13 -11.14
CA THR A 69 -18.07 7.53 -10.68
C THR A 69 -18.07 7.69 -9.16
N GLY A 70 -18.16 6.59 -8.40
CA GLY A 70 -18.23 6.63 -6.94
C GLY A 70 -19.55 7.16 -6.38
N ILE A 71 -20.62 7.25 -7.18
CA ILE A 71 -21.88 7.87 -6.80
C ILE A 71 -22.85 6.87 -6.16
N GLY A 72 -22.94 6.94 -4.83
CA GLY A 72 -23.90 6.22 -4.00
C GLY A 72 -23.54 4.76 -3.76
N ARG A 73 -24.44 4.03 -3.10
CA ARG A 73 -24.19 2.62 -2.73
C ARG A 73 -24.49 1.67 -3.88
N THR A 74 -23.59 0.70 -4.08
CA THR A 74 -23.74 -0.43 -5.00
C THR A 74 -23.80 -1.74 -4.22
N ASN A 75 -24.70 -2.63 -4.61
CA ASN A 75 -24.88 -3.95 -3.99
C ASN A 75 -23.68 -4.86 -4.33
N ASP A 76 -23.20 -5.65 -3.37
CA ASP A 76 -22.09 -6.59 -3.56
C ASP A 76 -22.36 -7.62 -4.66
N ALA A 77 -23.60 -8.09 -4.79
CA ALA A 77 -23.96 -9.07 -5.82
C ALA A 77 -23.68 -8.56 -7.25
N PHE A 78 -23.79 -7.25 -7.46
CA PHE A 78 -23.46 -6.59 -8.72
C PHE A 78 -21.95 -6.55 -8.97
N LEU A 79 -21.13 -6.51 -7.91
CA LEU A 79 -19.67 -6.40 -8.01
C LEU A 79 -18.99 -7.74 -8.33
N ILE A 80 -19.66 -8.87 -8.09
CA ILE A 80 -19.13 -10.21 -8.37
C ILE A 80 -18.62 -10.36 -9.83
N PRO A 81 -19.41 -10.10 -10.88
CA PRO A 81 -18.94 -10.20 -12.26
C PRO A 81 -17.82 -9.20 -12.58
N CYS A 82 -17.92 -7.96 -12.07
CA CYS A 82 -16.85 -6.97 -12.21
C CYS A 82 -15.54 -7.47 -11.62
N PHE A 83 -15.60 -8.10 -10.45
CA PHE A 83 -14.44 -8.66 -9.76
C PHE A 83 -13.83 -9.86 -10.48
N GLN A 84 -14.67 -10.76 -11.00
CA GLN A 84 -14.21 -11.88 -11.83
C GLN A 84 -13.49 -11.38 -13.09
N PHE A 85 -14.05 -10.37 -13.76
CA PHE A 85 -13.40 -9.71 -14.89
C PHE A 85 -12.07 -9.08 -14.49
N ALA A 86 -12.04 -8.27 -13.43
CA ALA A 86 -10.81 -7.63 -12.96
C ALA A 86 -9.70 -8.64 -12.60
N LYS A 87 -10.07 -9.80 -12.03
CA LYS A 87 -9.13 -10.90 -11.78
C LYS A 87 -8.58 -11.56 -13.04
N SER A 88 -9.35 -11.55 -14.14
CA SER A 88 -8.92 -12.10 -15.42
C SER A 88 -7.97 -11.19 -16.20
N LEU A 89 -7.89 -9.91 -15.82
CA LEU A 89 -6.98 -8.96 -16.46
C LEU A 89 -5.53 -9.34 -16.15
N PRO A 90 -4.60 -9.19 -17.12
CA PRO A 90 -3.17 -9.31 -16.83
C PRO A 90 -2.85 -8.38 -15.67
N THR A 91 -2.17 -8.89 -14.64
CA THR A 91 -1.75 -8.10 -13.49
C THR A 91 -0.75 -7.04 -13.96
N GLN A 92 -1.26 -5.93 -14.48
CA GLN A 92 -0.48 -4.75 -14.79
C GLN A 92 -0.07 -4.18 -13.44
N SER A 93 1.13 -4.56 -13.03
CA SER A 93 1.74 -3.97 -11.86
C SER A 93 2.16 -2.57 -12.26
N GLU A 94 1.23 -1.60 -12.19
CA GLU A 94 1.55 -0.15 -12.28
C GLU A 94 2.79 0.17 -11.41
N THR A 95 2.88 -0.51 -10.27
CA THR A 95 4.02 -0.50 -9.35
C THR A 95 5.35 -0.91 -9.99
N ALA A 96 5.37 -1.94 -10.84
CA ALA A 96 6.58 -2.40 -11.53
C ALA A 96 7.00 -1.44 -12.65
N ASP A 97 6.04 -0.85 -13.37
CA ASP A 97 6.35 0.19 -14.34
C ASP A 97 6.95 1.42 -13.64
N ILE A 98 6.35 1.87 -12.52
CA ILE A 98 6.91 2.95 -11.69
C ILE A 98 8.29 2.58 -11.13
N ALA A 99 8.48 1.33 -10.67
CA ALA A 99 9.77 0.84 -10.20
C ALA A 99 10.84 0.96 -11.29
N ARG A 100 10.50 0.56 -12.53
CA ARG A 100 11.38 0.65 -13.69
C ARG A 100 11.72 2.09 -14.04
N GLU A 101 10.73 2.97 -14.11
CA GLU A 101 10.96 4.39 -14.43
C GLU A 101 11.80 5.08 -13.36
N LEU A 102 11.50 4.87 -12.07
CA LEU A 102 12.29 5.42 -10.98
C LEU A 102 13.70 4.83 -10.94
N GLY A 103 13.83 3.52 -11.10
CA GLY A 103 15.13 2.86 -11.17
C GLY A 103 15.97 3.39 -12.33
N SER A 104 15.35 3.68 -13.48
CA SER A 104 16.02 4.30 -14.62
C SER A 104 16.43 5.74 -14.31
N PHE A 105 15.55 6.53 -13.69
CA PHE A 105 15.83 7.92 -13.28
C PHE A 105 17.04 8.02 -12.35
N PHE A 106 17.16 7.10 -11.39
CA PHE A 106 18.29 7.05 -10.47
C PHE A 106 19.49 6.24 -11.01
N GLY A 107 19.50 5.85 -12.29
CA GLY A 107 20.63 5.19 -12.93
C GLY A 107 20.85 3.72 -12.56
N LEU A 108 19.94 3.08 -11.82
CA LEU A 108 20.05 1.67 -11.42
C LEU A 108 20.01 0.71 -12.62
N ALA A 109 19.30 1.08 -13.69
CA ALA A 109 19.21 0.28 -14.90
C ALA A 109 20.55 0.18 -15.68
N GLY A 110 21.37 1.24 -15.64
CA GLY A 110 22.68 1.29 -16.33
C GLY A 110 23.85 0.77 -15.49
N LEU A 111 23.67 0.65 -14.17
CA LEU A 111 24.68 0.10 -13.27
C LEU A 111 24.74 -1.43 -13.33
N GLN A 112 23.64 -2.11 -13.63
CA GLN A 112 23.60 -3.57 -13.76
C GLN A 112 24.33 -4.09 -15.00
N THR A 113 24.29 -3.37 -16.12
CA THR A 113 25.03 -3.75 -17.34
C THR A 113 26.54 -3.56 -17.20
N ASN A 114 26.99 -2.75 -16.23
CA ASN A 114 28.40 -2.39 -16.02
C ASN A 114 28.99 -2.94 -14.71
N ALA A 115 28.18 -3.59 -13.86
CA ALA A 115 28.63 -4.18 -12.60
C ALA A 115 29.71 -5.26 -12.78
N ASP A 116 29.74 -5.91 -13.95
CA ASP A 116 30.80 -6.85 -14.33
C ASP A 116 32.16 -6.17 -14.60
N GLN A 117 32.23 -4.85 -14.70
CA GLN A 117 33.44 -4.13 -15.13
C GLN A 117 33.98 -3.09 -14.13
N SER A 118 33.17 -2.55 -13.21
CA SER A 118 33.60 -1.41 -12.36
C SER A 118 34.02 -1.76 -10.92
N GLY A 119 33.94 -3.02 -10.48
CA GLY A 119 34.37 -3.45 -9.14
C GLY A 119 33.64 -2.74 -7.97
N THR A 120 32.60 -1.97 -8.25
CA THR A 120 31.76 -1.30 -7.26
C THR A 120 30.77 -2.36 -6.78
N SER A 121 31.00 -2.90 -5.58
CA SER A 121 30.17 -3.93 -4.97
C SER A 121 28.75 -3.39 -4.75
N MET A 122 27.88 -3.54 -5.75
CA MET A 122 26.46 -3.29 -5.55
C MET A 122 25.93 -4.32 -4.59
N VAL A 123 25.44 -3.84 -3.46
CA VAL A 123 24.62 -4.63 -2.56
C VAL A 123 23.41 -5.15 -3.33
N ALA A 124 23.31 -6.48 -3.49
CA ALA A 124 22.21 -7.09 -4.21
C ALA A 124 20.90 -6.76 -3.50
N ALA A 125 19.96 -6.07 -4.15
CA ALA A 125 18.69 -5.69 -3.52
C ALA A 125 17.95 -6.89 -2.91
N GLU A 126 18.16 -8.08 -3.46
CA GLU A 126 17.67 -9.36 -2.93
C GLU A 126 18.03 -9.58 -1.47
N GLN A 127 19.17 -9.07 -0.99
CA GLN A 127 19.55 -9.20 0.41
C GLN A 127 18.57 -8.52 1.35
N PHE A 128 17.84 -7.50 0.87
CA PHE A 128 16.81 -6.78 1.63
C PHE A 128 15.43 -7.45 1.52
N ALA A 129 15.24 -8.47 0.68
CA ALA A 129 13.98 -9.20 0.64
C ALA A 129 13.69 -9.92 1.96
N GLY A 130 12.47 -9.77 2.49
CA GLY A 130 12.08 -10.36 3.76
C GLY A 130 11.01 -9.58 4.51
N ARG A 131 10.72 -10.02 5.73
CA ARG A 131 9.73 -9.40 6.61
C ARG A 131 10.40 -8.53 7.65
N TYR A 132 9.79 -7.39 7.94
CA TYR A 132 10.29 -6.38 8.87
C TYR A 132 9.23 -6.00 9.88
N ALA A 133 9.63 -5.89 11.14
CA ALA A 133 8.88 -5.18 12.17
C ALA A 133 9.31 -3.72 12.13
N VAL A 134 8.33 -2.81 12.08
CA VAL A 134 8.61 -1.38 12.00
C VAL A 134 8.27 -0.73 13.33
N THR A 135 9.27 -0.06 13.89
CA THR A 135 9.12 0.78 15.08
C THR A 135 9.33 2.25 14.71
N THR A 136 8.74 3.11 15.53
CA THR A 136 8.83 4.56 15.37
C THR A 136 8.90 5.24 16.73
N ARG A 137 8.88 6.56 16.72
CA ARG A 137 8.71 7.41 17.90
C ARG A 137 7.63 8.46 17.64
N PRO A 138 7.07 9.08 18.69
CA PRO A 138 6.14 10.18 18.53
C PRO A 138 6.73 11.29 17.64
N PRO A 139 5.92 11.92 16.77
CA PRO A 139 6.36 13.03 15.94
C PRO A 139 6.95 14.13 16.83
N ARG A 140 8.18 14.55 16.54
CA ARG A 140 8.76 15.75 17.15
C ARG A 140 8.73 16.85 16.09
N PRO A 141 8.37 18.08 16.46
CA PRO A 141 8.45 19.19 15.53
C PRO A 141 9.92 19.49 15.24
N LYS A 142 10.49 18.96 14.13
CA LYS A 142 11.64 19.49 13.35
C LYS A 142 12.27 18.48 12.37
N LYS A 143 12.89 19.09 11.33
CA LYS A 143 13.81 18.66 10.26
C LYS A 143 14.23 17.19 10.18
N VAL A 144 14.31 16.70 8.93
CA VAL A 144 14.99 15.46 8.53
C VAL A 144 16.35 15.33 9.22
N ARG A 145 16.61 14.18 9.81
CA ARG A 145 17.88 13.84 10.45
C ARG A 145 18.56 12.69 9.71
N VAL A 146 19.88 12.72 9.74
CA VAL A 146 20.73 11.59 9.36
C VAL A 146 21.05 10.85 10.65
N PHE A 147 20.82 9.54 10.67
CA PHE A 147 21.12 8.69 11.82
C PHE A 147 22.58 8.27 11.81
N ASP A 148 23.18 8.25 12.99
CA ASP A 148 24.48 7.63 13.25
C ASP A 148 24.27 6.33 14.06
N ILE A 149 25.24 5.41 13.98
CA ILE A 149 25.20 4.08 14.65
C ILE A 149 24.97 4.21 16.17
N ASP A 150 25.45 5.31 16.77
CA ASP A 150 25.41 5.58 18.21
C ASP A 150 24.17 6.40 18.65
N ASP A 151 23.17 6.56 17.79
CA ASP A 151 21.96 7.33 18.14
C ASP A 151 21.07 6.51 19.09
N ASP A 152 21.22 6.74 20.39
CA ASP A 152 20.43 6.18 21.51
C ASP A 152 18.92 6.53 21.47
N GLY A 153 18.45 7.17 20.40
CA GLY A 153 17.06 7.54 20.19
C GLY A 153 16.14 6.31 20.14
N THR A 154 15.69 5.84 21.29
CA THR A 154 14.93 4.59 21.44
C THR A 154 13.62 4.66 20.66
N LEU A 155 13.56 3.99 19.50
CA LEU A 155 12.35 3.81 18.70
C LEU A 155 11.52 2.68 19.32
N SER A 156 10.63 3.03 20.23
CA SER A 156 9.92 2.06 21.07
C SER A 156 8.47 1.80 20.66
N LEU A 157 7.91 2.58 19.73
CA LEU A 157 6.52 2.43 19.33
C LEU A 157 6.40 1.45 18.18
N SER A 158 5.77 0.31 18.41
CA SER A 158 5.34 -0.58 17.32
C SER A 158 4.38 0.16 16.39
N TYR A 159 4.68 0.13 15.09
CA TYR A 159 3.99 0.94 14.09
C TYR A 159 3.32 0.11 12.99
N SER A 160 4.10 -0.73 12.32
CA SER A 160 3.64 -1.52 11.17
C SER A 160 4.44 -2.81 10.97
N HIS A 161 3.95 -3.66 10.08
CA HIS A 161 4.71 -4.76 9.49
C HIS A 161 4.95 -4.48 8.02
N CYS A 162 6.16 -4.75 7.56
CA CYS A 162 6.56 -4.53 6.19
C CYS A 162 7.10 -5.82 5.56
N GLU A 163 6.79 -6.05 4.30
CA GLU A 163 7.29 -7.19 3.53
C GLU A 163 7.88 -6.70 2.22
N PHE A 164 9.15 -7.04 1.99
CA PHE A 164 9.88 -6.77 0.77
C PHE A 164 9.99 -8.05 -0.05
N GLU A 165 9.32 -8.07 -1.20
CA GLU A 165 9.30 -9.20 -2.14
C GLU A 165 10.20 -8.89 -3.35
N SER A 166 11.13 -9.79 -3.69
CA SER A 166 11.88 -9.69 -4.94
C SER A 166 10.95 -9.94 -6.12
N THR A 167 11.04 -9.08 -7.14
CA THR A 167 10.16 -9.17 -8.34
C THR A 167 10.82 -9.76 -9.57
N GLY A 168 12.05 -10.26 -9.44
CA GLY A 168 12.81 -10.86 -10.53
C GLY A 168 14.17 -10.18 -10.73
N PRO A 169 14.80 -10.37 -11.90
CA PRO A 169 16.12 -9.82 -12.18
C PRO A 169 16.06 -8.30 -12.26
N GLY A 170 16.96 -7.67 -11.53
CA GLY A 170 17.03 -6.21 -11.41
C GLY A 170 16.63 -5.78 -10.01
N SER A 171 17.44 -4.91 -9.41
CA SER A 171 17.46 -4.45 -8.01
C SER A 171 16.19 -3.74 -7.50
N GLN A 172 15.01 -4.27 -7.81
CA GLN A 172 13.68 -3.73 -7.50
C GLN A 172 12.93 -4.71 -6.62
N LEU A 173 12.53 -4.25 -5.43
CA LEU A 173 11.65 -5.01 -4.55
C LEU A 173 10.27 -4.34 -4.54
N LYS A 174 9.22 -5.15 -4.42
CA LYS A 174 7.89 -4.66 -4.03
C LYS A 174 7.83 -4.55 -2.52
N VAL A 175 7.15 -3.52 -2.04
CA VAL A 175 6.83 -3.40 -0.62
C VAL A 175 5.33 -3.54 -0.40
N ARG A 176 4.96 -4.28 0.64
CA ARG A 176 3.64 -4.24 1.27
C ARG A 176 3.79 -3.86 2.73
N GLU A 177 3.05 -2.86 3.17
CA GLU A 177 3.07 -2.40 4.56
C GLU A 177 1.66 -2.48 5.16
N GLN A 178 1.57 -3.01 6.38
CA GLN A 178 0.36 -3.09 7.19
C GLN A 178 0.54 -2.24 8.44
N VAL A 179 -0.07 -1.05 8.45
CA VAL A 179 0.05 -0.09 9.55
C VAL A 179 -1.10 -0.27 10.53
N PHE A 180 -0.78 -0.61 11.77
CA PHE A 180 -1.75 -0.79 12.85
C PHE A 180 -1.78 0.41 13.82
N ASN A 181 -0.71 1.22 13.87
CA ASN A 181 -0.62 2.39 14.75
C ASN A 181 -0.34 3.71 13.99
N PRO A 182 -1.24 4.15 13.08
CA PRO A 182 -1.03 5.37 12.29
C PRO A 182 -0.98 6.65 13.14
N ALA A 183 -1.58 6.63 14.34
CA ALA A 183 -1.55 7.76 15.27
C ALA A 183 -0.23 7.87 16.06
N MET A 184 0.66 6.88 15.94
CA MET A 184 1.96 6.84 16.61
C MET A 184 1.84 7.06 18.13
N VAL A 185 0.84 6.41 18.73
CA VAL A 185 0.59 6.46 20.18
C VAL A 185 1.10 5.20 20.87
N ALA A 186 1.43 5.27 22.15
CA ALA A 186 1.80 4.10 22.93
C ALA A 186 0.67 3.05 22.88
N ALA A 187 1.02 1.81 22.54
CA ALA A 187 0.05 0.73 22.43
C ALA A 187 -0.54 0.40 23.80
N THR A 188 -1.86 0.26 23.87
CA THR A 188 -2.57 -0.25 25.06
C THR A 188 -2.71 -1.78 25.08
N ALA A 189 -2.36 -2.45 23.98
CA ALA A 189 -2.42 -3.89 23.79
C ALA A 189 -1.16 -4.39 23.06
N PRO A 190 -0.75 -5.66 23.24
CA PRO A 190 0.41 -6.23 22.54
C PRO A 190 0.24 -6.20 21.02
N ALA A 191 1.36 -6.01 20.29
CA ALA A 191 1.37 -5.79 18.84
C ALA A 191 0.69 -6.91 18.00
N GLY A 192 0.65 -8.14 18.51
CA GLY A 192 0.04 -9.29 17.84
C GLY A 192 -1.48 -9.22 17.68
N ASP A 193 -2.17 -8.42 18.51
CA ASP A 193 -3.63 -8.25 18.48
C ASP A 193 -4.06 -6.93 17.82
N ALA A 194 -3.10 -6.16 17.29
CA ALA A 194 -3.38 -4.84 16.74
C ALA A 194 -4.13 -4.94 15.40
N VAL A 195 -5.32 -4.34 15.35
CA VAL A 195 -6.12 -4.28 14.11
C VAL A 195 -5.42 -3.38 13.10
N VAL A 196 -5.07 -3.95 11.94
CA VAL A 196 -4.49 -3.19 10.81
C VAL A 196 -5.47 -2.11 10.36
N ARG A 197 -4.98 -0.87 10.27
CA ARG A 197 -5.78 0.29 9.89
C ARG A 197 -5.51 0.74 8.46
N HIS A 198 -4.25 0.83 8.07
CA HIS A 198 -3.86 1.23 6.72
C HIS A 198 -3.03 0.15 6.03
N TYR A 199 -3.19 0.05 4.71
CA TYR A 199 -2.40 -0.81 3.85
C TYR A 199 -1.67 0.06 2.82
N PHE A 200 -0.39 -0.19 2.61
CA PHE A 200 0.40 0.45 1.57
C PHE A 200 1.00 -0.58 0.63
N GLU A 201 1.12 -0.19 -0.64
CA GLU A 201 1.82 -0.94 -1.68
C GLU A 201 2.80 -0.02 -2.39
N GLY A 202 3.96 -0.53 -2.79
CA GLY A 202 4.99 0.30 -3.38
C GLY A 202 6.21 -0.45 -3.87
N VAL A 203 7.30 0.29 -4.00
CA VAL A 203 8.59 -0.17 -4.49
C VAL A 203 9.70 0.23 -3.50
N VAL A 204 10.72 -0.61 -3.42
CA VAL A 204 11.97 -0.34 -2.71
C VAL A 204 13.07 -0.18 -3.75
N LEU A 205 13.83 0.90 -3.63
CA LEU A 205 14.99 1.23 -4.43
C LEU A 205 16.21 1.27 -3.50
N VAL A 206 17.23 0.50 -3.84
CA VAL A 206 18.43 0.34 -3.03
C VAL A 206 19.59 1.04 -3.72
N PHE A 207 20.19 2.01 -3.03
CA PHE A 207 21.36 2.77 -3.43
C PHE A 207 22.37 2.67 -2.29
N ASP A 208 23.39 1.81 -2.31
CA ASP A 208 24.31 1.73 -1.16
C ASP A 208 24.85 3.13 -0.76
N PRO A 209 24.62 3.64 0.47
CA PRO A 209 24.02 2.98 1.66
C PRO A 209 22.53 3.31 1.95
N LEU A 210 21.89 4.11 1.11
CA LEU A 210 20.50 4.53 1.15
C LEU A 210 19.52 3.46 0.61
N VAL A 211 18.47 3.17 1.37
CA VAL A 211 17.28 2.45 0.92
C VAL A 211 16.12 3.43 0.84
N PHE A 212 15.61 3.67 -0.36
CA PHE A 212 14.47 4.55 -0.59
C PHE A 212 13.22 3.72 -0.87
N ILE A 213 12.14 4.00 -0.14
CA ILE A 213 10.86 3.33 -0.33
C ILE A 213 9.86 4.38 -0.77
N VAL A 214 9.12 4.10 -1.84
CA VAL A 214 7.95 4.90 -2.22
C VAL A 214 6.75 3.99 -2.37
N SER A 215 5.68 4.36 -1.68
CA SER A 215 4.45 3.58 -1.61
C SER A 215 3.23 4.49 -1.64
N ARG A 216 2.07 3.89 -1.83
CA ARG A 216 0.78 4.57 -1.78
C ARG A 216 -0.18 3.81 -0.89
N ASN A 217 -1.01 4.53 -0.17
CA ASN A 217 -2.11 3.93 0.57
C ASN A 217 -3.06 3.25 -0.44
N VAL A 218 -3.40 1.99 -0.20
CA VAL A 218 -4.22 1.18 -1.12
C VAL A 218 -5.61 1.78 -1.30
N LEU A 219 -6.16 2.40 -0.26
CA LEU A 219 -7.50 3.01 -0.29
C LEU A 219 -7.45 4.46 -0.77
N THR A 220 -6.62 5.31 -0.15
CA THR A 220 -6.65 6.76 -0.41
C THR A 220 -5.76 7.20 -1.56
N ARG A 221 -4.87 6.31 -2.03
CA ARG A 221 -3.80 6.60 -3.01
C ARG A 221 -2.81 7.67 -2.57
N LEU A 222 -2.88 8.14 -1.32
CA LEU A 222 -1.93 9.10 -0.79
C LEU A 222 -0.53 8.49 -0.72
N PRO A 223 0.50 9.22 -1.19
CA PRO A 223 1.86 8.71 -1.20
C PRO A 223 2.46 8.69 0.20
N LYS A 224 3.40 7.76 0.39
CA LYS A 224 4.25 7.64 1.56
C LYS A 224 5.65 7.27 1.12
N ALA A 225 6.65 7.92 1.70
CA ALA A 225 8.05 7.71 1.34
C ALA A 225 8.91 7.51 2.58
N TYR A 226 9.96 6.69 2.44
CA TYR A 226 11.00 6.49 3.45
C TYR A 226 12.38 6.67 2.84
N TRP A 227 13.29 7.30 3.59
CA TRP A 227 14.72 7.37 3.32
C TRP A 227 15.44 6.70 4.48
N LEU A 228 15.94 5.49 4.24
CA LEU A 228 16.55 4.63 5.25
C LEU A 228 18.02 4.37 4.92
N ARG A 229 18.80 3.95 5.91
CA ARG A 229 20.17 3.45 5.76
C ARG A 229 20.29 2.10 6.42
N GLU A 230 21.10 1.20 5.85
CA GLU A 230 21.43 -0.07 6.50
C GLU A 230 22.51 0.11 7.57
N PHE A 231 22.29 -0.50 8.74
CA PHE A 231 23.22 -0.48 9.88
C PHE A 231 23.74 -1.88 10.25
N GLY A 232 23.50 -2.89 9.40
CA GLY A 232 23.88 -4.29 9.60
C GLY A 232 22.77 -5.13 10.22
N ASN A 233 22.93 -6.46 10.15
CA ASN A 233 21.96 -7.45 10.68
C ASN A 233 20.51 -7.26 10.20
N GLY A 234 20.32 -6.65 9.03
CA GLY A 234 18.99 -6.35 8.48
C GLY A 234 18.25 -5.22 9.21
N LEU A 235 18.94 -4.39 9.99
CA LEU A 235 18.38 -3.16 10.55
C LEU A 235 18.48 -2.02 9.55
N LEU A 236 17.34 -1.42 9.21
CA LEU A 236 17.26 -0.19 8.42
C LEU A 236 16.69 0.93 9.28
N MET A 237 17.33 2.10 9.30
CA MET A 237 16.83 3.25 10.07
C MET A 237 16.84 4.52 9.23
N GLY A 238 15.89 5.40 9.48
CA GLY A 238 15.76 6.61 8.71
C GLY A 238 14.48 7.38 8.97
N CYS A 239 14.10 8.25 8.03
CA CYS A 239 12.91 9.07 8.14
C CYS A 239 11.84 8.65 7.12
N GLY A 240 10.59 8.89 7.47
CA GLY A 240 9.44 8.69 6.60
C GLY A 240 8.46 9.84 6.68
N MET A 241 7.71 10.02 5.60
CA MET A 241 6.63 11.01 5.49
C MET A 241 5.43 10.39 4.78
N GLU A 242 4.24 10.77 5.22
CA GLU A 242 2.98 10.38 4.60
C GLU A 242 2.22 11.64 4.17
N ALA A 243 1.64 11.63 2.97
CA ALA A 243 0.72 12.69 2.57
C ALA A 243 -0.56 12.61 3.40
N SER A 244 -1.15 13.76 3.77
CA SER A 244 -2.45 13.81 4.44
C SER A 244 -3.44 14.66 3.65
N PHE A 245 -4.72 14.31 3.73
CA PHE A 245 -5.77 15.26 3.39
C PHE A 245 -5.87 16.23 4.57
N LEU A 246 -5.54 17.51 4.33
CA LEU A 246 -5.78 18.69 5.19
C LEU A 246 -5.94 18.43 6.70
N ASN A 247 -5.01 18.92 7.53
CA ASN A 247 -5.14 18.88 8.99
C ASN A 247 -6.37 19.67 9.47
N ASP A 248 -6.92 19.30 10.64
CA ASP A 248 -8.07 19.92 11.34
C ASP A 248 -7.96 21.44 11.63
N MET A 249 -6.90 22.11 11.15
CA MET A 249 -6.53 23.48 11.51
C MET A 249 -6.51 24.47 10.32
N ASP A 250 -7.24 24.20 9.23
CA ASP A 250 -7.33 25.06 8.02
C ASP A 250 -6.00 25.43 7.33
N GLU A 251 -4.84 24.96 7.83
CA GLU A 251 -3.55 25.10 7.16
C GLU A 251 -3.34 23.95 6.16
N PRO A 252 -3.11 24.24 4.87
CA PRO A 252 -2.78 23.22 3.89
C PRO A 252 -1.35 22.70 4.14
N ARG A 253 -1.24 21.63 4.94
CA ARG A 253 -0.03 20.82 5.02
C ARG A 253 -0.24 19.55 4.22
N PRO A 254 0.29 19.46 2.97
CA PRO A 254 0.08 18.29 2.13
C PRO A 254 0.80 17.03 2.63
N TYR A 255 1.73 17.18 3.58
CA TYR A 255 2.54 16.10 4.15
C TYR A 255 2.62 16.20 5.67
N SER A 256 2.74 15.04 6.31
CA SER A 256 3.12 14.93 7.72
C SER A 256 4.52 15.49 7.94
N ASP A 257 4.83 15.90 9.17
CA ASP A 257 6.22 16.13 9.56
C ASP A 257 7.03 14.84 9.37
N PRO A 258 8.34 14.92 9.03
CA PRO A 258 9.20 13.75 8.98
C PRO A 258 9.22 13.02 10.33
N VAL A 259 9.04 11.70 10.29
CA VAL A 259 9.09 10.83 11.46
C VAL A 259 10.21 9.80 11.30
N ASP A 260 10.84 9.47 12.40
CA ASP A 260 11.93 8.49 12.47
C ASP A 260 11.37 7.06 12.56
N PHE A 261 11.95 6.15 11.80
CA PHE A 261 11.55 4.74 11.74
C PHE A 261 12.75 3.82 11.78
N ALA A 262 12.56 2.65 12.38
CA ALA A 262 13.45 1.50 12.29
C ALA A 262 12.69 0.30 11.74
N PHE A 263 13.32 -0.41 10.83
CA PHE A 263 12.85 -1.64 10.21
C PHE A 263 13.81 -2.74 10.66
N GLU A 264 13.34 -3.59 11.56
CA GLU A 264 14.08 -4.74 12.05
C GLU A 264 13.63 -5.98 11.31
N ARG A 265 14.57 -6.66 10.64
CA ARG A 265 14.26 -7.92 9.96
C ARG A 265 13.77 -8.96 10.98
N VAL A 266 12.61 -9.52 10.71
CA VAL A 266 12.07 -10.64 11.46
C VAL A 266 12.77 -11.91 10.97
N PRO A 267 13.41 -12.70 11.86
CA PRO A 267 13.99 -13.97 11.49
C PRO A 267 12.95 -14.87 10.83
N HIS A 268 13.33 -15.55 9.74
CA HIS A 268 12.47 -16.57 9.16
C HIS A 268 12.37 -17.72 10.16
N GLU A 269 11.21 -17.89 10.81
CA GLU A 269 10.93 -19.15 11.50
C GLU A 269 10.95 -20.24 10.42
N GLU A 270 11.97 -21.10 10.47
CA GLU A 270 11.93 -22.37 9.76
C GLU A 270 10.72 -23.12 10.30
N ARG A 271 9.64 -23.18 9.50
CA ARG A 271 8.51 -24.06 9.78
C ARG A 271 9.05 -25.49 9.83
N SER A 272 9.24 -25.98 11.05
CA SER A 272 9.46 -27.40 11.35
C SER A 272 8.21 -28.21 11.02
#